data_AF-A0A966HDX5-F1
#
_entry.id   AF-A0A966HDX5-F1
#
_cell.length_a   1.000
_cell.length_b   1.000
_cell.length_c   1.000
_cell.angle_alpha   90.00
_cell.angle_beta   90.00
_cell.angle_gamma   90.00
#
_symmetry.space_group_name_H-M   'P 1'
#
loop_
_entity.id
_entity.type
_entity.pdbx_description
1 polymer ?
#
loop_
_entity_poly.entity_id
_entity_poly.type
_entity_poly.pdbx_seq_one_letter_code
_entity_poly.pdbx_strand_id
1 'polypeptide(L)'
;MDIKFNSSENFTGEALTDRLSIFDDVFTANGGSSYTSPLANTLKGIRILGPGVQMTPIADNVIGLFFVTRPVLNLEDDNVVKSPRFAPFYKAQTDSLPAYVRGLLDYRSANLYPHPDLDNKLAWIAPLTNLCKASNGFPDLDLEVRKSNPGIRNEVHQAPVGILDENGPLTINTTFYNPKPGIIPYIFQTWESYIPEVRLGDNDMEPSLEALAGNYWDFDCRIYHFIMNKNLRNIESMYMTVQSIPV
;
A
#
# COMPACT_ATOMS: atom_id res chain seq x y z
N MET A 1 -19.30 -37.63 -16.67
CA MET A 1 -20.51 -36.85 -17.02
C MET A 1 -20.11 -36.03 -18.23
N ASP A 2 -20.46 -36.50 -19.42
CA ASP A 2 -19.96 -35.98 -20.69
C ASP A 2 -20.65 -34.66 -21.04
N ILE A 3 -19.89 -33.57 -21.02
CA ILE A 3 -20.36 -32.26 -21.48
C ILE A 3 -20.08 -32.18 -22.98
N LYS A 4 -21.14 -32.27 -23.78
CA LYS A 4 -21.08 -32.08 -25.23
C LYS A 4 -20.78 -30.62 -25.55
N PHE A 5 -19.70 -30.37 -26.27
CA PHE A 5 -19.40 -29.07 -26.88
C PHE A 5 -20.20 -28.92 -28.16
N ASN A 6 -21.35 -28.23 -28.09
CA ASN A 6 -22.01 -27.73 -29.29
C ASN A 6 -21.26 -26.48 -29.77
N SER A 7 -20.81 -26.55 -31.02
CA SER A 7 -20.18 -25.48 -31.77
C SER A 7 -21.21 -24.43 -32.21
N SER A 8 -20.75 -23.18 -32.27
CA SER A 8 -21.34 -22.04 -33.03
C SER A 8 -22.49 -21.22 -32.44
N GLU A 9 -22.41 -20.79 -31.18
CA GLU A 9 -23.25 -19.68 -30.70
C GLU A 9 -22.41 -18.57 -30.03
N ASN A 10 -22.37 -17.42 -30.72
CA ASN A 10 -22.05 -16.06 -30.26
C ASN A 10 -20.73 -15.85 -29.51
N PHE A 11 -19.66 -15.58 -30.28
CA PHE A 11 -18.44 -14.94 -29.80
C PHE A 11 -18.67 -13.43 -29.57
N THR A 12 -19.48 -13.08 -28.58
CA THR A 12 -19.46 -11.72 -28.02
C THR A 12 -18.44 -11.68 -26.88
N GLY A 13 -17.69 -10.58 -26.75
CA GLY A 13 -16.55 -10.47 -25.83
C GLY A 13 -16.88 -10.82 -24.38
N GLU A 14 -18.10 -10.53 -23.93
CA GLU A 14 -18.59 -10.83 -22.57
C GLU A 14 -18.73 -12.34 -22.29
N ALA A 15 -19.15 -13.14 -23.27
CA ALA A 15 -19.28 -14.59 -23.10
C ALA A 15 -17.91 -15.31 -23.06
N LEU A 16 -16.86 -14.66 -23.57
CA LEU A 16 -15.49 -15.15 -23.50
C LEU A 16 -14.84 -14.81 -22.16
N THR A 17 -15.09 -13.62 -21.61
CA THR A 17 -14.57 -13.22 -20.29
C THR A 17 -15.14 -14.07 -19.16
N ASP A 18 -16.45 -14.38 -19.22
CA ASP A 18 -17.10 -15.24 -18.23
C ASP A 18 -16.63 -16.69 -18.31
N ARG A 19 -16.28 -17.18 -19.51
CA ARG A 19 -15.71 -18.52 -19.67
C ARG A 19 -14.27 -18.58 -19.15
N LEU A 20 -13.48 -17.52 -19.38
CA LEU A 20 -12.10 -17.45 -18.91
C LEU A 20 -12.01 -17.46 -17.39
N SER A 21 -12.88 -16.73 -16.68
CA SER A 21 -12.93 -16.75 -15.21
C SER A 21 -13.30 -18.12 -14.65
N ILE A 22 -14.28 -18.81 -15.25
CA ILE A 22 -14.68 -20.18 -14.86
C ILE A 22 -13.52 -21.16 -15.07
N PHE A 23 -12.78 -21.07 -16.18
CA PHE A 23 -11.59 -21.89 -16.38
C PHE A 23 -10.52 -21.57 -15.34
N ASP A 24 -10.32 -20.30 -15.02
CA ASP A 24 -9.36 -19.85 -14.03
C ASP A 24 -9.64 -20.38 -12.62
N ASP A 25 -10.91 -20.36 -12.22
CA ASP A 25 -11.38 -20.90 -10.94
C ASP A 25 -11.16 -22.42 -10.86
N VAL A 26 -11.41 -23.14 -11.96
CA VAL A 26 -11.18 -24.59 -12.06
C VAL A 26 -9.68 -24.93 -12.03
N PHE A 27 -8.81 -24.14 -12.67
CA PHE A 27 -7.37 -24.35 -12.61
C PHE A 27 -6.79 -24.03 -11.23
N THR A 28 -7.28 -22.95 -10.61
CA THR A 28 -6.92 -22.56 -9.24
C THR A 28 -7.35 -23.62 -8.22
N ALA A 29 -8.55 -24.18 -8.35
CA ALA A 29 -9.05 -25.25 -7.50
C ALA A 29 -8.25 -26.56 -7.63
N ASN A 30 -7.62 -26.80 -8.79
CA ASN A 30 -6.80 -27.98 -9.05
C ASN A 30 -5.30 -27.77 -8.76
N GLY A 31 -4.94 -26.65 -8.12
CA GLY A 31 -3.55 -26.35 -7.77
C GLY A 31 -2.65 -25.99 -8.97
N GLY A 32 -3.26 -25.71 -10.13
CA GLY A 32 -2.58 -25.11 -11.27
C GLY A 32 -2.53 -23.60 -11.15
N SER A 33 -1.53 -22.96 -11.77
CA SER A 33 -1.51 -21.50 -11.89
C SER A 33 -2.63 -21.07 -12.85
N SER A 34 -3.47 -20.15 -12.38
CA SER A 34 -4.47 -19.49 -13.20
C SER A 34 -3.79 -18.59 -14.26
N TYR A 35 -4.48 -18.32 -15.37
CA TYR A 35 -4.03 -17.46 -16.47
C TYR A 35 -4.16 -15.98 -16.12
N THR A 36 -5.00 -15.61 -15.14
CA THR A 36 -4.96 -14.26 -14.58
C THR A 36 -3.74 -14.14 -13.67
N SER A 37 -2.82 -13.30 -14.12
CA SER A 37 -1.43 -13.25 -13.70
C SER A 37 -1.23 -13.26 -12.17
N PRO A 38 -0.20 -13.95 -11.64
CA PRO A 38 0.27 -13.76 -10.26
C PRO A 38 0.44 -12.28 -9.86
N LEU A 39 0.68 -11.41 -10.84
CA LEU A 39 0.69 -9.96 -10.67
C LEU A 39 -0.70 -9.43 -10.29
N ALA A 40 -1.75 -9.77 -11.03
CA ALA A 40 -3.11 -9.29 -10.77
C ALA A 40 -3.59 -9.71 -9.36
N ASN A 41 -3.29 -10.94 -8.95
CA ASN A 41 -3.57 -11.43 -7.58
C ASN A 41 -2.77 -10.70 -6.49
N THR A 42 -1.59 -10.17 -6.84
CA THR A 42 -0.78 -9.36 -5.90
C THR A 42 -1.28 -7.92 -5.82
N LEU A 43 -1.80 -7.38 -6.92
CA LEU A 43 -2.31 -6.01 -7.01
C LEU A 43 -3.71 -5.87 -6.39
N LYS A 44 -4.53 -6.93 -6.45
CA LYS A 44 -5.92 -6.90 -6.01
C LYS A 44 -6.10 -7.43 -4.59
N GLY A 45 -6.65 -6.58 -3.72
CA GLY A 45 -7.08 -6.95 -2.38
C GLY A 45 -5.94 -7.24 -1.40
N ILE A 46 -6.29 -7.43 -0.13
CA ILE A 46 -5.33 -7.79 0.93
C ILE A 46 -5.34 -9.31 1.12
N ARG A 47 -4.14 -9.88 1.14
CA ARG A 47 -3.92 -11.24 1.62
C ARG A 47 -4.10 -11.31 3.14
N ILE A 48 -5.29 -11.65 3.63
CA ILE A 48 -5.53 -11.82 5.08
C ILE A 48 -5.47 -13.28 5.54
N LEU A 49 -5.96 -14.26 4.77
CA LEU A 49 -5.85 -15.71 5.04
C LEU A 49 -6.63 -16.43 3.91
N GLY A 50 -5.97 -17.24 3.08
CA GLY A 50 -6.65 -18.03 2.05
C GLY A 50 -5.82 -19.21 1.56
N PRO A 51 -6.38 -20.43 1.43
CA PRO A 51 -5.69 -21.58 0.89
C PRO A 51 -5.70 -21.48 -0.64
N GLY A 52 -4.60 -21.01 -1.21
CA GLY A 52 -4.35 -21.06 -2.65
C GLY A 52 -2.86 -21.17 -2.89
N VAL A 53 -2.44 -22.03 -3.83
CA VAL A 53 -1.04 -22.08 -4.27
C VAL A 53 -0.72 -20.78 -4.99
N GLN A 54 0.10 -19.96 -4.36
CA GLN A 54 0.53 -18.69 -4.93
C GLN A 54 2.04 -18.71 -5.11
N MET A 55 2.49 -18.34 -6.30
CA MET A 55 3.89 -18.26 -6.71
C MET A 55 4.64 -17.05 -6.11
N THR A 56 4.04 -16.35 -5.14
CA THR A 56 4.62 -15.18 -4.47
C THR A 56 5.18 -15.61 -3.12
N PRO A 57 6.46 -15.32 -2.81
CA PRO A 57 7.11 -15.80 -1.60
C PRO A 57 6.39 -15.30 -0.34
N ILE A 58 6.18 -16.20 0.63
CA ILE A 58 5.77 -15.86 1.99
C ILE A 58 6.98 -15.23 2.67
N ALA A 59 6.79 -14.08 3.31
CA ALA A 59 7.85 -13.43 4.07
C ALA A 59 8.19 -14.26 5.32
N ASP A 60 9.44 -14.74 5.41
CA ASP A 60 9.90 -15.64 6.48
C ASP A 60 9.88 -15.03 7.90
N ASN A 61 9.68 -13.71 8.03
CA ASN A 61 9.89 -12.97 9.27
C ASN A 61 8.67 -12.19 9.79
N VAL A 62 7.45 -12.58 9.41
CA VAL A 62 6.25 -11.84 9.78
C VAL A 62 5.51 -12.55 10.92
N ILE A 63 5.81 -12.16 12.14
CA ILE A 63 4.85 -12.29 13.25
C ILE A 63 3.91 -11.06 13.13
N GLY A 64 3.02 -11.05 12.13
CA GLY A 64 2.08 -9.92 11.98
C GLY A 64 1.35 -9.67 10.66
N LEU A 65 0.63 -8.54 10.59
CA LEU A 65 0.05 -7.96 9.38
C LEU A 65 0.52 -6.50 9.27
N PHE A 66 0.89 -6.06 8.07
CA PHE A 66 1.38 -4.72 7.80
C PHE A 66 0.46 -4.00 6.82
N PHE A 67 -0.05 -2.84 7.19
CA PHE A 67 -0.94 -2.05 6.35
C PHE A 67 -0.45 -0.61 6.21
N VAL A 68 -0.63 -0.06 5.01
CA VAL A 68 -0.40 1.36 4.74
C VAL A 68 -1.70 1.92 4.20
N THR A 69 -2.24 2.96 4.85
CA THR A 69 -3.44 3.64 4.35
C THR A 69 -3.13 4.32 3.04
N ARG A 70 -4.13 4.36 2.17
CA ARG A 70 -4.05 5.12 0.94
C ARG A 70 -4.01 6.62 1.23
N PRO A 71 -3.08 7.39 0.63
CA PRO A 71 -3.18 8.85 0.63
C PRO A 71 -4.35 9.30 -0.27
N VAL A 72 -4.60 10.61 -0.27
CA VAL A 72 -5.62 11.25 -1.10
C VAL A 72 -4.95 12.30 -1.98
N LEU A 73 -3.97 11.88 -2.77
CA LEU A 73 -3.24 12.80 -3.64
C LEU A 73 -4.20 13.48 -4.63
N ASN A 74 -3.90 14.70 -5.05
CA ASN A 74 -4.66 15.39 -6.08
C ASN A 74 -4.13 15.06 -7.47
N LEU A 75 -4.36 13.82 -7.91
CA LEU A 75 -3.89 13.35 -9.23
C LEU A 75 -4.94 13.52 -10.33
N GLU A 76 -5.87 14.47 -10.20
CA GLU A 76 -6.82 14.82 -11.26
C GLU A 76 -6.09 15.41 -12.49
N ASP A 77 -6.70 15.33 -13.69
CA ASP A 77 -6.00 15.69 -14.94
C ASP A 77 -5.54 17.16 -14.92
N ASP A 78 -6.37 18.05 -14.38
CA ASP A 78 -6.09 19.48 -14.30
C ASP A 78 -4.85 19.78 -13.44
N ASN A 79 -4.56 18.95 -12.44
CA ASN A 79 -3.38 19.11 -11.60
C ASN A 79 -2.15 18.43 -12.23
N VAL A 80 -2.35 17.21 -12.75
CA VAL A 80 -1.32 16.39 -13.38
C VAL A 80 -0.69 17.08 -14.60
N VAL A 81 -1.47 17.84 -15.38
CA VAL A 81 -0.98 18.59 -16.56
C VAL A 81 0.04 19.66 -16.18
N LYS A 82 -0.02 20.19 -14.96
CA LYS A 82 0.83 21.32 -14.55
C LYS A 82 2.30 20.91 -14.41
N SER A 83 2.57 19.66 -14.06
CA SER A 83 3.93 19.15 -13.85
C SER A 83 4.34 18.13 -14.92
N PRO A 84 5.47 18.34 -15.65
CA PRO A 84 5.95 17.40 -16.65
C PRO A 84 6.26 15.99 -16.11
N ARG A 85 6.59 15.89 -14.81
CA ARG A 85 6.87 14.60 -14.15
C ARG A 85 5.66 13.68 -14.14
N PHE A 86 4.45 14.25 -14.14
CA PHE A 86 3.21 13.49 -14.15
C PHE A 86 2.61 13.31 -15.54
N ALA A 87 3.30 13.70 -16.61
CA ALA A 87 2.85 13.47 -17.99
C ALA A 87 2.34 12.04 -18.28
N PRO A 88 2.94 10.95 -17.74
CA PRO A 88 2.42 9.59 -17.94
C PRO A 88 1.03 9.34 -17.34
N PHE A 89 0.60 10.14 -16.37
CA PHE A 89 -0.69 10.02 -15.70
C PHE A 89 -1.80 10.80 -16.41
N TYR A 90 -1.44 11.76 -17.26
CA TYR A 90 -2.42 12.56 -18.01
C TYR A 90 -3.18 11.66 -18.99
N LYS A 91 -4.49 11.50 -18.77
CA LYS A 91 -5.37 10.64 -19.59
C LYS A 91 -4.77 9.26 -19.86
N ALA A 92 -4.14 8.67 -18.84
CA ALA A 92 -3.58 7.33 -18.92
C ALA A 92 -4.66 6.31 -19.33
N GLN A 93 -4.28 5.32 -20.14
CA GLN A 93 -5.18 4.26 -20.56
C GLN A 93 -5.63 3.45 -19.33
N THR A 94 -6.91 3.09 -19.26
CA THR A 94 -7.54 2.49 -18.07
C THR A 94 -6.90 1.17 -17.61
N ASP A 95 -6.27 0.42 -18.51
CA ASP A 95 -5.56 -0.86 -18.28
C ASP A 95 -4.05 -0.69 -18.04
N SER A 96 -3.58 0.55 -17.96
CA SER A 96 -2.16 0.86 -17.84
C SER A 96 -1.70 0.98 -16.38
N LEU A 97 -0.42 0.68 -16.15
CA LEU A 97 0.21 0.84 -14.84
C LEU A 97 0.09 2.26 -14.25
N PRO A 98 0.24 3.35 -15.04
CA PRO A 98 -0.03 4.70 -14.56
C PRO A 98 -1.46 4.90 -14.07
N ALA A 99 -2.48 4.37 -14.77
CA ALA A 99 -3.87 4.46 -14.32
C ALA A 99 -4.09 3.70 -13.00
N TYR A 100 -3.47 2.51 -12.87
CA TYR A 100 -3.50 1.76 -11.62
C TYR A 100 -2.87 2.55 -10.45
N VAL A 101 -1.64 3.05 -10.60
CA VAL A 101 -0.95 3.81 -9.54
C VAL A 101 -1.68 5.11 -9.21
N ARG A 102 -2.20 5.80 -10.22
CA ARG A 102 -3.02 7.01 -10.04
C ARG A 102 -4.24 6.74 -9.17
N GLY A 103 -5.02 5.71 -9.50
CA GLY A 103 -6.19 5.35 -8.71
C GLY A 103 -5.85 4.76 -7.32
N LEU A 104 -4.67 4.14 -7.20
CA LEU A 104 -4.13 3.65 -5.93
C LEU A 104 -3.63 4.76 -5.02
N LEU A 105 -3.35 5.97 -5.52
CA LEU A 105 -2.93 7.10 -4.69
C LEU A 105 -4.02 8.17 -4.53
N ASP A 106 -5.10 8.07 -5.32
CA ASP A 106 -6.25 8.97 -5.26
C ASP A 106 -7.55 8.25 -5.67
N TYR A 107 -8.56 8.18 -4.77
CA TYR A 107 -9.85 7.56 -5.14
C TYR A 107 -10.64 8.36 -6.15
N ARG A 108 -10.46 9.69 -6.18
CA ARG A 108 -11.25 10.54 -7.08
C ARG A 108 -10.86 10.24 -8.51
N SER A 109 -9.55 10.22 -8.76
CA SER A 109 -8.99 9.73 -10.02
C SER A 109 -9.38 8.30 -10.35
N ALA A 110 -9.43 7.38 -9.36
CA ALA A 110 -9.87 6.01 -9.58
C ALA A 110 -11.34 5.88 -10.04
N ASN A 111 -12.22 6.81 -9.62
CA ASN A 111 -13.61 6.84 -10.07
C ASN A 111 -13.73 7.34 -11.52
N LEU A 112 -12.85 8.25 -11.94
CA LEU A 112 -12.79 8.77 -13.32
C LEU A 112 -12.15 7.75 -14.28
N TYR A 113 -11.12 7.05 -13.81
CA TYR A 113 -10.32 6.09 -14.58
C TYR A 113 -10.27 4.72 -13.88
N PRO A 114 -11.34 3.91 -13.98
CA PRO A 114 -11.46 2.67 -13.21
C PRO A 114 -10.62 1.53 -13.77
N HIS A 115 -9.50 1.20 -13.12
CA HIS A 115 -8.65 0.07 -13.51
C HIS A 115 -9.24 -1.28 -13.05
N PRO A 116 -9.22 -2.36 -13.86
CA PRO A 116 -9.85 -3.65 -13.52
C PRO A 116 -9.28 -4.32 -12.26
N ASP A 117 -7.98 -4.19 -12.00
CA ASP A 117 -7.32 -4.75 -10.82
C ASP A 117 -7.37 -3.86 -9.56
N LEU A 118 -7.91 -2.64 -9.67
CA LEU A 118 -8.00 -1.69 -8.56
C LEU A 118 -9.37 -1.78 -7.90
N ASP A 119 -9.38 -2.07 -6.60
CA ASP A 119 -10.57 -1.90 -5.76
C ASP A 119 -10.54 -0.52 -5.08
N ASN A 120 -11.33 0.43 -5.59
CA ASN A 120 -11.36 1.79 -5.06
C ASN A 120 -12.00 1.89 -3.66
N LYS A 121 -12.71 0.85 -3.19
CA LYS A 121 -13.29 0.84 -1.85
C LYS A 121 -12.29 0.41 -0.78
N LEU A 122 -11.13 -0.09 -1.20
CA LEU A 122 -10.08 -0.51 -0.30
C LEU A 122 -9.33 0.72 0.24
N ALA A 123 -9.34 0.91 1.56
CA ALA A 123 -8.64 2.00 2.24
C ALA A 123 -7.11 1.83 2.29
N TRP A 124 -6.60 0.69 1.82
CA TRP A 124 -5.22 0.25 1.99
C TRP A 124 -4.50 0.13 0.65
N ILE A 125 -3.19 0.35 0.67
CA ILE A 125 -2.34 0.07 -0.48
C ILE A 125 -2.02 -1.43 -0.51
N ALA A 126 -2.88 -2.20 -1.19
CA ALA A 126 -2.79 -3.66 -1.31
C ALA A 126 -1.40 -4.16 -1.72
N PRO A 127 -0.73 -3.59 -2.75
CA PRO A 127 0.60 -4.05 -3.15
C PRO A 127 1.65 -3.95 -2.04
N LEU A 128 1.61 -2.90 -1.20
CA LEU A 128 2.56 -2.74 -0.11
C LEU A 128 2.35 -3.77 0.99
N THR A 129 1.09 -4.15 1.25
CA THR A 129 0.78 -5.20 2.22
C THR A 129 1.23 -6.57 1.71
N ASN A 130 0.88 -6.90 0.46
CA ASN A 130 1.12 -8.23 -0.11
C ASN A 130 2.60 -8.51 -0.39
N LEU A 131 3.39 -7.46 -0.70
CA LEU A 131 4.79 -7.57 -1.06
C LEU A 131 5.75 -7.24 0.10
N CYS A 132 5.25 -6.89 1.28
CA CYS A 132 6.10 -6.61 2.45
C CYS A 132 6.84 -7.86 2.91
N LYS A 133 8.17 -7.77 3.02
CA LYS A 133 9.05 -8.82 3.56
C LYS A 133 9.35 -8.61 5.05
N ALA A 134 9.62 -7.36 5.42
CA ALA A 134 9.99 -6.99 6.78
C ALA A 134 9.63 -5.54 7.02
N SER A 135 9.14 -5.24 8.22
CA SER A 135 8.88 -3.88 8.69
C SER A 135 9.49 -3.74 10.09
N ASN A 136 10.52 -2.89 10.20
CA ASN A 136 11.31 -2.68 11.41
C ASN A 136 11.27 -1.19 11.80
N GLY A 137 11.59 -0.89 13.06
CA GLY A 137 11.68 0.50 13.54
C GLY A 137 10.42 0.97 14.26
N PHE A 138 9.61 0.06 14.80
CA PHE A 138 8.64 0.41 15.84
C PHE A 138 9.37 0.43 17.18
N PRO A 139 9.25 1.52 17.95
CA PRO A 139 9.92 1.64 19.24
C PRO A 139 9.25 0.73 20.26
N ASP A 140 10.03 0.30 21.25
CA ASP A 140 9.50 -0.32 22.47
C ASP A 140 9.23 0.80 23.50
N LEU A 141 8.58 0.47 24.62
CA LEU A 141 8.36 1.41 25.71
C LEU A 141 9.70 1.90 26.30
N ASP A 142 10.10 3.13 25.95
CA ASP A 142 11.24 3.82 26.56
C ASP A 142 10.77 4.98 27.46
N LEU A 143 11.36 5.08 28.64
CA LEU A 143 11.08 6.14 29.60
C LEU A 143 12.31 7.03 29.71
N GLU A 144 12.18 8.30 29.34
CA GLU A 144 13.31 9.23 29.44
C GLU A 144 13.73 9.43 30.90
N VAL A 145 14.93 8.94 31.22
CA VAL A 145 15.54 9.08 32.54
C VAL A 145 16.62 10.16 32.49
N ARG A 146 16.40 11.27 33.21
CA ARG A 146 17.41 12.30 33.37
C ARG A 146 18.42 11.88 34.42
N LYS A 147 19.72 11.91 34.06
CA LYS A 147 20.84 11.65 34.97
C LYS A 147 21.48 12.97 35.40
N SER A 148 21.78 13.13 36.69
CA SER A 148 22.55 14.28 37.18
C SER A 148 24.01 14.20 36.75
N ASN A 149 24.73 15.33 36.75
CA ASN A 149 26.18 15.31 36.58
C ASN A 149 26.84 14.47 37.69
N PRO A 150 27.90 13.71 37.37
CA PRO A 150 28.60 12.89 38.35
C PRO A 150 29.25 13.76 39.43
N GLY A 151 28.98 13.41 40.69
CA GLY A 151 29.63 14.04 41.84
C GLY A 151 31.11 13.66 41.97
N ILE A 152 31.80 14.21 42.97
CA ILE A 152 33.25 13.99 43.23
C ILE A 152 33.60 12.50 43.44
N ARG A 153 32.62 11.66 43.82
CA ARG A 153 32.77 10.20 43.97
C ARG A 153 32.03 9.41 42.89
N ASN A 154 31.67 10.04 41.76
CA ASN A 154 30.85 9.46 40.69
C ASN A 154 29.44 9.03 41.11
N GLU A 155 28.88 9.71 42.12
CA GLU A 155 27.49 9.53 42.52
C GLU A 155 26.58 10.20 41.50
N VAL A 156 25.57 9.48 40.99
CA VAL A 156 24.63 9.97 39.98
C VAL A 156 23.22 9.67 40.43
N HIS A 157 22.39 10.71 40.51
CA HIS A 157 20.96 10.56 40.71
C HIS A 157 20.25 10.42 39.38
N GLN A 158 19.34 9.46 39.30
CA GLN A 158 18.49 9.24 38.13
C GLN A 158 17.05 9.47 38.55
N ALA A 159 16.34 10.29 37.78
CA ALA A 159 14.92 10.54 37.98
C ALA A 159 14.19 10.37 36.65
N PRO A 160 13.03 9.69 36.63
CA PRO A 160 12.16 9.69 35.46
C PRO A 160 11.60 11.10 35.30
N VAL A 161 11.81 11.69 34.13
CA VAL A 161 11.30 13.04 33.80
C VAL A 161 10.32 12.98 32.63
N GLY A 162 10.53 12.04 31.70
CA GLY A 162 9.73 11.91 30.49
C GLY A 162 8.36 11.27 30.70
N ILE A 163 7.58 11.36 29.63
CA ILE A 163 6.33 10.62 29.43
C ILE A 163 6.71 9.29 28.76
N LEU A 164 5.98 8.22 29.04
CA LEU A 164 6.18 6.89 28.43
C LEU A 164 5.84 6.84 26.93
N ASP A 165 5.15 7.86 26.41
CA ASP A 165 4.72 7.93 25.03
C ASP A 165 5.80 8.62 24.19
N GLU A 166 6.30 7.91 23.17
CA GLU A 166 7.21 8.48 22.18
C GLU A 166 6.44 9.42 21.23
N ASN A 167 6.61 10.72 21.41
CA ASN A 167 6.09 11.75 20.51
C ASN A 167 7.15 12.30 19.54
N GLY A 168 8.22 11.53 19.29
CA GLY A 168 9.36 11.91 18.46
C GLY A 168 9.22 11.51 16.98
N PRO A 169 10.11 12.02 16.11
CA PRO A 169 10.20 11.53 14.74
C PRO A 169 10.65 10.07 14.73
N LEU A 170 9.87 9.21 14.08
CA LEU A 170 10.15 7.78 13.96
C LEU A 170 10.45 7.42 12.51
N THR A 171 11.51 6.65 12.29
CA THR A 171 11.84 6.08 10.97
C THR A 171 11.51 4.59 10.96
N ILE A 172 10.52 4.21 10.16
CA ILE A 172 10.14 2.81 9.93
C ILE A 172 10.81 2.34 8.64
N ASN A 173 11.61 1.28 8.75
CA ASN A 173 12.30 0.67 7.62
C ASN A 173 11.51 -0.54 7.11
N THR A 174 10.94 -0.43 5.92
CA THR A 174 10.19 -1.51 5.26
C THR A 174 10.94 -2.05 4.05
N THR A 175 11.01 -3.37 3.93
CA THR A 175 11.60 -4.06 2.77
C THR A 175 10.52 -4.78 1.98
N PHE A 176 10.50 -4.63 0.65
CA PHE A 176 9.49 -5.23 -0.22
C PHE A 176 10.10 -6.25 -1.20
N TYR A 177 9.29 -7.20 -1.66
CA TYR A 177 9.59 -7.99 -2.86
C TYR A 177 9.20 -7.18 -4.08
N ASN A 178 10.10 -7.09 -5.07
CA ASN A 178 9.84 -6.32 -6.29
C ASN A 178 9.66 -7.27 -7.48
N PRO A 179 8.42 -7.70 -7.81
CA PRO A 179 8.17 -8.45 -9.03
C PRO A 179 8.38 -7.55 -10.25
N LYS A 180 8.81 -8.12 -11.38
CA LYS A 180 8.81 -7.40 -12.66
C LYS A 180 7.39 -7.48 -13.27
N PRO A 181 6.83 -6.39 -13.83
CA PRO A 181 7.32 -5.00 -13.87
C PRO A 181 7.26 -4.33 -12.50
N GLY A 182 8.23 -3.47 -12.19
CA GLY A 182 8.43 -2.91 -10.85
C GLY A 182 7.36 -1.91 -10.44
N ILE A 183 6.26 -2.40 -9.85
CA ILE A 183 5.14 -1.57 -9.36
C ILE A 183 5.52 -0.79 -8.09
N ILE A 184 6.27 -1.39 -7.16
CA ILE A 184 6.59 -0.77 -5.87
C ILE A 184 7.44 0.50 -6.04
N PRO A 185 8.55 0.49 -6.81
CA PRO A 185 9.31 1.71 -7.08
C PRO A 185 8.45 2.77 -7.78
N TYR A 186 7.52 2.36 -8.65
CA TYR A 186 6.68 3.31 -9.37
C TYR A 186 5.66 4.00 -8.46
N ILE A 187 5.09 3.29 -7.49
CA ILE A 187 4.24 3.88 -6.44
C ILE A 187 5.03 4.93 -5.64
N PHE A 188 6.19 4.55 -5.09
CA PHE A 188 7.00 5.46 -4.27
C PHE A 188 7.53 6.65 -5.07
N GLN A 189 8.02 6.43 -6.29
CA GLN A 189 8.48 7.50 -7.17
C GLN A 189 7.38 8.54 -7.43
N THR A 190 6.15 8.07 -7.69
CA THR A 190 4.99 8.96 -7.94
C THR A 190 4.64 9.77 -6.70
N TRP A 191 4.63 9.12 -5.55
CA TRP A 191 4.31 9.75 -4.27
C TRP A 191 5.39 10.76 -3.85
N GLU A 192 6.66 10.37 -3.88
CA GLU A 192 7.80 11.24 -3.56
C GLU A 192 7.93 12.41 -4.53
N SER A 193 7.60 12.21 -5.82
CA SER A 193 7.59 13.31 -6.78
C SER A 193 6.45 14.29 -6.52
N TYR A 194 5.33 13.85 -5.94
CA TYR A 194 4.17 14.70 -5.68
C TYR A 194 4.41 15.66 -4.52
N ILE A 195 5.08 15.20 -3.47
CA ILE A 195 5.36 15.98 -2.25
C ILE A 195 6.03 17.34 -2.54
N PRO A 196 7.19 17.42 -3.23
CA PRO A 196 7.85 18.69 -3.49
C PRO A 196 7.03 19.59 -4.43
N GLU A 197 6.30 19.01 -5.38
CA GLU A 197 5.51 19.75 -6.35
C GLU A 197 4.38 20.54 -5.68
N VAL A 198 3.70 19.92 -4.72
CA VAL A 198 2.65 20.58 -3.93
C VAL A 198 3.24 21.44 -2.80
N ARG A 199 4.33 20.99 -2.15
CA ARG A 199 4.87 21.69 -0.98
C ARG A 199 5.63 22.97 -1.34
N LEU A 200 6.40 22.92 -2.43
CA LEU A 200 7.20 24.05 -2.93
C LEU A 200 6.39 24.90 -3.92
N GLY A 201 5.43 24.30 -4.63
CA GLY A 201 4.60 25.00 -5.61
C GLY A 201 5.32 25.30 -6.93
N ASP A 202 6.45 24.64 -7.23
CA ASP A 202 7.30 24.95 -8.39
C ASP A 202 6.57 24.85 -9.74
N ASN A 203 5.56 23.99 -9.85
CA ASN A 203 4.75 23.80 -11.06
C ASN A 203 3.26 24.07 -10.79
N ASP A 204 2.92 24.93 -9.83
CA ASP A 204 1.54 25.30 -9.48
C ASP A 204 0.63 24.10 -9.14
N MET A 205 1.19 22.94 -8.78
CA MET A 205 0.40 21.80 -8.32
C MET A 205 -0.25 22.14 -6.99
N GLU A 206 -1.55 21.82 -6.87
CA GLU A 206 -2.35 22.15 -5.71
C GLU A 206 -2.74 20.88 -4.94
N PRO A 207 -2.83 20.96 -3.60
CA PRO A 207 -3.32 19.84 -2.79
C PRO A 207 -4.81 19.60 -3.07
N SER A 208 -5.32 18.46 -2.59
CA SER A 208 -6.76 18.20 -2.63
C SER A 208 -7.56 19.30 -1.91
N LEU A 209 -8.70 19.71 -2.47
CA LEU A 209 -9.60 20.67 -1.83
C LEU A 209 -10.09 20.19 -0.45
N GLU A 210 -10.29 18.87 -0.29
CA GLU A 210 -10.67 18.28 0.99
C GLU A 210 -9.54 18.41 2.01
N ALA A 211 -8.30 18.18 1.59
CA ALA A 211 -7.12 18.34 2.44
C ALA A 211 -6.94 19.80 2.86
N LEU A 212 -7.16 20.74 1.94
CA LEU A 212 -7.12 22.17 2.22
C LEU A 212 -8.21 22.58 3.22
N ALA A 213 -9.44 22.07 3.07
CA ALA A 213 -10.55 22.36 3.99
C ALA A 213 -10.36 21.70 5.37
N GLY A 214 -9.82 20.48 5.40
CA GLY A 214 -9.56 19.71 6.60
C GLY A 214 -8.26 20.06 7.33
N ASN A 215 -7.44 20.96 6.76
CA ASN A 215 -6.13 21.36 7.28
C ASN A 215 -5.22 20.16 7.59
N TYR A 216 -5.19 19.18 6.68
CA TYR A 216 -4.27 18.04 6.72
C TYR A 216 -3.49 17.95 5.41
N TRP A 217 -2.36 17.23 5.40
CA TRP A 217 -1.61 17.02 4.17
C TRP A 217 -2.13 15.80 3.43
N ASP A 218 -2.40 15.96 2.14
CA ASP A 218 -3.01 14.95 1.28
C ASP A 218 -2.11 13.74 0.99
N PHE A 219 -0.79 13.94 1.07
CA PHE A 219 0.23 12.90 0.91
C PHE A 219 0.57 12.14 2.19
N ASP A 220 -0.09 12.43 3.31
CA ASP A 220 0.11 11.69 4.55
C ASP A 220 -0.56 10.31 4.49
N CYS A 221 0.11 9.33 5.09
CA CYS A 221 -0.46 8.02 5.36
C CYS A 221 -0.24 7.62 6.82
N ARG A 222 -0.90 6.53 7.21
CA ARG A 222 -0.68 5.82 8.46
C ARG A 222 -0.22 4.41 8.16
N ILE A 223 0.71 3.95 8.98
CA ILE A 223 1.25 2.61 8.94
C ILE A 223 0.69 1.87 10.15
N TYR A 224 0.09 0.72 9.91
CA TYR A 224 -0.40 -0.19 10.95
C TYR A 224 0.41 -1.47 10.91
N HIS A 225 0.87 -1.90 12.09
CA HIS A 225 1.57 -3.16 12.27
C HIS A 225 0.87 -3.94 13.39
N PHE A 226 0.22 -5.05 13.03
CA PHE A 226 -0.39 -5.94 14.00
C PHE A 226 0.56 -7.10 14.25
N ILE A 227 0.89 -7.37 15.51
CA ILE A 227 1.61 -8.58 15.89
C ILE A 227 0.57 -9.62 16.27
N MET A 228 0.62 -10.76 15.58
CA MET A 228 -0.34 -11.84 15.76
C MET A 228 0.30 -13.01 16.50
N ASN A 229 -0.51 -13.75 17.25
CA ASN A 229 -0.08 -15.04 17.79
C ASN A 229 0.38 -15.98 16.65
N LYS A 230 1.26 -16.95 16.94
CA LYS A 230 1.73 -17.99 15.99
C LYS A 230 0.61 -18.64 15.16
N ASN A 231 -0.61 -18.71 15.70
CA ASN A 231 -1.78 -19.28 15.01
C ASN A 231 -2.52 -18.29 14.08
N LEU A 232 -2.09 -17.03 13.97
CA LEU A 232 -2.70 -15.95 13.16
C LEU A 232 -4.21 -15.74 13.41
N ARG A 233 -4.70 -16.07 14.60
CA ARG A 233 -6.12 -15.92 14.96
C ARG A 233 -6.39 -14.70 15.83
N ASN A 234 -5.47 -14.39 16.73
CA ASN A 234 -5.62 -13.32 17.71
C ASN A 234 -4.49 -12.31 17.50
N ILE A 235 -4.84 -11.04 17.63
CA ILE A 235 -3.89 -9.92 17.67
C ILE A 235 -3.38 -9.83 19.11
N GLU A 236 -2.06 -9.86 19.28
CA GLU A 236 -1.40 -9.74 20.59
C GLU A 236 -1.02 -8.29 20.87
N SER A 237 -0.53 -7.57 19.86
CA SER A 237 -0.27 -6.14 19.97
C SER A 237 -0.48 -5.43 18.64
N MET A 238 -0.63 -4.11 18.72
CA MET A 238 -0.90 -3.24 17.59
C MET A 238 -0.06 -1.98 17.73
N TYR A 239 0.65 -1.65 16.66
CA TYR A 239 1.32 -0.37 16.50
C TYR A 239 0.67 0.40 15.37
N MET A 240 0.54 1.72 15.57
CA MET A 240 0.07 2.62 14.53
C MET A 240 0.89 3.91 14.56
N THR A 241 1.17 4.46 13.38
CA THR A 241 1.68 5.82 13.27
C THR A 241 0.54 6.83 13.15
N VAL A 242 0.77 8.06 13.62
CA VAL A 242 -0.19 9.15 13.49
C VAL A 242 -0.15 9.74 12.07
N GLN A 243 1.07 10.02 11.60
CA GLN A 243 1.39 10.58 10.29
C GLN A 243 2.69 9.93 9.80
N SER A 244 2.74 9.57 8.53
CA SER A 244 3.91 8.97 7.90
C SER A 244 3.97 9.39 6.44
N ILE A 245 5.19 9.66 5.99
CA ILE A 245 5.50 10.01 4.61
C ILE A 245 6.57 9.05 4.10
N PRO A 246 6.54 8.66 2.82
CA PRO A 246 7.62 7.89 2.22
C PRO A 246 8.88 8.77 2.12
N VAL A 247 10.03 8.20 2.53
CA VAL A 247 11.37 8.81 2.50
C VAL A 247 12.39 7.74 2.11
#